data_AF-A0A929PKC5-F1
#
_entry.id   AF-A0A929PKC5-F1
#
_cell.length_a   1.000
_cell.length_b   1.000
_cell.length_c   1.000
_cell.angle_alpha   90.00
_cell.angle_beta   90.00
_cell.angle_gamma   90.00
#
_symmetry.space_group_name_H-M   'P 1'
#
loop_
_entity.id
_entity.type
_entity.pdbx_description
1 polymer ?
#
loop_
_entity_poly.entity_id
_entity_poly.type
_entity_poly.pdbx_seq_one_letter_code
_entity_poly.pdbx_strand_id
1 'polypeptide(L)'
;MMIEAARKNLRIKEVPITYYPRSSPSKLHSFGDGWRHLRFMMLYKPIPFLFVPGLLVFLLGLLLGLTILLRGDAETSHMHSLIFGSILAIIGFQTIAMGIYMKAYATVQGWCENEGFIKKLLDYHSLEKEMIKNYI
;
A
#
# COMPACT_ATOMS: atom_id res chain seq x y z
N MET A 1 -14.52 -3.18 18.11
CA MET A 1 -13.27 -2.39 17.94
C MET A 1 -13.63 -0.98 17.48
N MET A 2 -12.82 0.04 17.82
CA MET A 2 -13.07 1.43 17.44
C MET A 2 -13.22 1.63 15.93
N ILE A 3 -12.46 0.88 15.13
CA ILE A 3 -12.53 0.87 13.65
C ILE A 3 -13.94 0.47 13.17
N GLU A 4 -14.53 -0.59 13.72
CA GLU A 4 -15.88 -1.03 13.35
C GLU A 4 -16.97 -0.05 13.79
N ALA A 5 -16.80 0.60 14.94
CA ALA A 5 -17.70 1.65 15.38
C ALA A 5 -17.64 2.86 14.44
N ALA A 6 -16.45 3.26 14.00
CA ALA A 6 -16.24 4.31 13.02
C ALA A 6 -16.84 3.93 11.65
N ARG A 7 -16.63 2.69 11.17
CA ARG A 7 -17.22 2.19 9.91
C ARG A 7 -18.75 2.21 9.93
N LYS A 8 -19.36 1.82 11.05
CA LYS A 8 -20.82 1.83 11.23
C LYS A 8 -21.39 3.21 11.54
N ASN A 9 -20.58 4.28 11.45
CA ASN A 9 -20.96 5.65 11.79
C ASN A 9 -21.63 5.76 13.18
N LEU A 10 -21.16 4.97 14.15
CA LEU A 10 -21.69 5.03 15.51
C LEU A 10 -21.21 6.29 16.22
N ARG A 11 -21.99 6.76 17.19
CA ARG A 11 -21.64 7.91 18.01
C ARG A 11 -20.47 7.55 18.92
N ILE A 12 -19.32 8.19 18.70
CA ILE A 12 -18.12 8.06 19.54
C ILE A 12 -18.04 9.31 20.42
N LYS A 13 -17.84 9.11 21.74
CA LYS A 13 -17.62 10.19 22.69
C LYS A 13 -16.37 9.87 23.49
N GLU A 14 -15.43 10.81 23.54
CA GLU A 14 -14.26 10.73 24.40
C GLU A 14 -14.60 11.32 25.76
N VAL A 15 -14.21 10.63 26.83
CA VAL A 15 -14.37 11.09 28.20
C VAL A 15 -12.98 11.43 28.73
N PRO A 16 -12.71 12.67 29.15
CA PRO A 16 -11.39 13.05 29.62
C PRO A 16 -11.03 12.25 30.88
N ILE A 17 -9.82 11.68 30.88
CA ILE A 17 -9.23 10.99 32.03
C ILE A 17 -7.83 11.55 32.30
N THR A 18 -7.45 11.61 33.57
CA THR A 18 -6.08 11.97 33.96
C THR A 18 -5.20 10.75 33.88
N TYR A 19 -4.15 10.79 33.06
CA TYR A 19 -3.19 9.69 32.93
C TYR A 19 -2.10 9.81 34.00
N TYR A 20 -1.93 8.77 34.82
CA TYR A 20 -0.96 8.75 35.92
C TYR A 20 0.30 7.95 35.52
N PRO A 21 1.46 8.27 36.10
CA PRO A 21 2.68 7.49 35.89
C PRO A 21 2.47 6.03 36.32
N ARG A 22 3.00 5.12 35.51
CA ARG A 22 2.84 3.67 35.72
C ARG A 22 3.77 3.21 36.84
N SER A 23 3.24 2.46 37.79
CA SER A 23 4.03 1.84 38.88
C SER A 23 4.65 0.50 38.50
N SER A 24 4.23 -0.12 37.40
CA SER A 24 4.64 -1.46 36.97
C SER A 24 5.22 -1.46 35.54
N PRO A 25 6.05 -2.46 35.20
CA PRO A 25 6.60 -2.59 33.86
C PRO A 25 5.50 -2.79 32.80
N SER A 26 5.82 -2.41 31.57
CA SER A 26 4.90 -2.55 30.44
C SER A 26 4.56 -4.02 30.20
N LYS A 27 3.25 -4.32 30.10
CA LYS A 27 2.73 -5.61 29.62
C LYS A 27 2.57 -5.65 28.10
N LEU A 28 2.87 -4.54 27.41
CA LEU A 28 2.74 -4.42 25.96
C LEU A 28 4.02 -4.87 25.27
N HIS A 29 3.86 -5.59 24.17
CA HIS A 29 4.96 -6.00 23.31
C HIS A 29 5.02 -5.06 22.12
N SER A 30 5.88 -4.04 22.17
CA SER A 30 5.92 -2.96 21.17
C SER A 30 5.95 -3.47 19.72
N PHE A 31 6.77 -4.49 19.43
CA PHE A 31 6.85 -5.08 18.10
C PHE A 31 5.64 -5.96 17.75
N GLY A 32 5.18 -6.81 18.67
CA GLY A 32 4.04 -7.70 18.43
C GLY A 32 2.73 -6.94 18.23
N ASP A 33 2.51 -5.91 19.05
CA ASP A 33 1.35 -5.03 18.94
C ASP A 33 1.45 -4.14 17.71
N GLY A 34 2.66 -3.65 17.38
CA GLY A 34 2.92 -2.91 16.14
C GLY A 34 2.61 -3.74 14.89
N TRP A 35 3.08 -4.98 14.83
CA TRP A 35 2.80 -5.89 13.70
C TRP A 35 1.31 -6.19 13.56
N ARG A 36 0.61 -6.40 14.69
CA ARG A 36 -0.84 -6.58 14.70
C ARG A 36 -1.54 -5.34 14.13
N HIS A 37 -1.08 -4.15 14.49
CA HIS A 37 -1.63 -2.89 13.99
C HIS A 37 -1.38 -2.71 12.48
N LEU A 38 -0.17 -2.99 12.00
CA LEU A 38 0.18 -2.97 10.58
C LEU A 38 -0.72 -3.91 9.77
N ARG A 39 -0.93 -5.13 10.27
CA ARG A 39 -1.84 -6.10 9.63
C ARG A 39 -3.27 -5.57 9.54
N PHE A 40 -3.76 -4.85 10.56
CA PHE A 40 -5.07 -4.20 10.49
C PHE A 40 -5.10 -3.07 9.46
N MET A 41 -4.08 -2.21 9.39
CA MET A 41 -4.02 -1.15 8.38
C MET A 41 -4.03 -1.71 6.96
N MET A 42 -3.27 -2.77 6.71
CA MET A 42 -3.26 -3.47 5.42
C MET A 42 -4.63 -4.07 5.06
N LEU A 43 -5.44 -4.43 6.06
CA LEU A 43 -6.79 -4.96 5.84
C LEU A 43 -7.82 -3.88 5.50
N TYR A 44 -7.81 -2.79 6.27
CA TYR A 44 -8.86 -1.76 6.22
C TYR A 44 -8.54 -0.61 5.27
N LYS A 45 -7.25 -0.26 5.09
CA LYS A 45 -6.78 0.79 4.17
C LYS A 45 -5.41 0.42 3.56
N PRO A 46 -5.35 -0.62 2.70
CA PRO A 46 -4.08 -1.08 2.10
C PRO A 46 -3.40 -0.05 1.21
N ILE A 47 -4.17 0.75 0.46
CA ILE A 47 -3.64 1.70 -0.55
C ILE A 47 -2.63 2.67 0.07
N PRO A 48 -2.98 3.56 1.02
CA PRO A 48 -2.01 4.53 1.53
C PRO A 48 -0.80 3.85 2.19
N PHE A 49 -0.99 2.68 2.77
CA PHE A 49 0.07 1.97 3.48
C PHE A 49 1.12 1.36 2.54
N LEU A 50 0.71 0.74 1.42
CA LEU A 50 1.62 0.08 0.48
C LEU A 50 2.01 0.98 -0.69
N PHE A 51 1.12 1.85 -1.14
CA PHE A 51 1.33 2.72 -2.29
C PHE A 51 2.38 3.79 -2.00
N VAL A 52 2.33 4.45 -0.83
CA VAL A 52 3.29 5.52 -0.49
C VAL A 52 4.73 5.02 -0.45
N PRO A 53 5.09 3.97 0.33
CA PRO A 53 6.46 3.47 0.32
C PRO A 53 6.86 2.85 -1.01
N GLY A 54 5.93 2.16 -1.70
CA GLY A 54 6.19 1.57 -3.02
C GLY A 54 6.50 2.64 -4.08
N LEU A 55 5.74 3.73 -4.09
CA LEU A 55 5.96 4.86 -4.99
C LEU A 55 7.29 5.56 -4.71
N LEU A 56 7.64 5.78 -3.44
CA LEU A 56 8.92 6.37 -3.08
C LEU A 56 10.10 5.51 -3.56
N VAL A 57 10.04 4.19 -3.32
CA VAL A 57 11.07 3.23 -3.76
C VAL A 57 11.14 3.16 -5.29
N PHE A 58 10.00 3.14 -5.96
CA PHE A 58 9.92 3.13 -7.42
C PHE A 58 10.56 4.37 -8.04
N LEU A 59 10.18 5.55 -7.55
CA LEU A 59 10.74 6.82 -8.03
C LEU A 59 12.23 6.92 -7.75
N LEU A 60 12.70 6.46 -6.61
CA LEU A 60 14.13 6.42 -6.29
C LEU A 60 14.89 5.52 -7.28
N GLY A 61 14.37 4.31 -7.54
CA GLY A 61 14.96 3.39 -8.53
C GLY A 61 15.01 4.00 -9.94
N LEU A 62 13.92 4.67 -10.36
CA LEU A 62 13.86 5.36 -11.65
C LEU A 62 14.83 6.54 -11.75
N LEU A 63 14.90 7.39 -10.73
CA LEU A 63 15.81 8.53 -10.69
C LEU A 63 17.27 8.06 -10.74
N LEU A 64 17.60 7.00 -9.99
CA LEU A 64 18.94 6.44 -9.98
C LEU A 64 19.30 5.82 -11.35
N GLY A 65 18.38 5.07 -11.96
CA GLY A 65 18.58 4.55 -13.32
C GLY A 65 18.74 5.66 -14.37
N LEU A 66 17.90 6.70 -14.32
CA LEU A 66 17.93 7.80 -15.27
C LEU A 66 19.22 8.64 -15.16
N THR A 67 19.65 8.95 -13.93
CA THR A 67 20.89 9.71 -13.70
C THR A 67 22.13 9.00 -14.22
N ILE A 68 22.18 7.67 -14.11
CA ILE A 68 23.29 6.85 -14.65
C ILE A 68 23.22 6.84 -16.18
N LEU A 69 22.04 6.68 -16.75
CA LEU A 69 21.86 6.64 -18.21
C LEU A 69 22.25 7.97 -18.88
N LEU A 70 21.87 9.10 -18.28
CA LEU A 70 22.22 10.45 -18.77
C LEU A 70 23.71 10.76 -18.66
N ARG A 71 24.44 10.07 -17.78
CA ARG A 71 25.89 10.28 -17.58
C ARG A 71 26.74 9.60 -18.65
N GLY A 72 26.19 8.63 -19.39
CA GLY A 72 26.89 7.96 -20.50
C GLY A 72 27.91 6.88 -20.11
N ASP A 73 28.27 6.74 -18.83
CA ASP A 73 29.27 5.78 -18.32
C ASP A 73 28.65 4.46 -17.78
N ALA A 74 27.48 4.08 -18.31
CA ALA A 74 26.75 2.91 -17.81
C ALA A 74 27.51 1.59 -18.01
N GLU A 75 28.29 1.47 -19.10
CA GLU A 75 28.97 0.22 -19.46
C GLU A 75 30.33 0.02 -18.76
N THR A 76 30.96 1.07 -18.24
CA THR A 76 32.34 0.98 -17.75
C THR A 76 32.46 1.00 -16.22
N SER A 77 31.70 1.87 -15.54
CA SER A 77 31.87 2.12 -14.10
C SER A 77 30.60 1.87 -13.28
N HIS A 78 29.42 1.93 -13.90
CA HIS A 78 28.15 2.05 -13.17
C HIS A 78 27.17 0.89 -13.35
N MET A 79 27.59 -0.25 -13.93
CA MET A 79 26.72 -1.42 -14.14
C MET A 79 26.02 -1.88 -12.84
N HIS A 80 26.76 -2.03 -11.74
CA HIS A 80 26.18 -2.47 -10.46
C HIS A 80 25.13 -1.48 -9.92
N SER A 81 25.35 -0.19 -10.12
CA SER A 81 24.41 0.85 -9.70
C SER A 81 23.16 0.84 -10.57
N LEU A 82 23.30 0.57 -11.87
CA LEU A 82 22.16 0.41 -12.79
C LEU A 82 21.32 -0.81 -12.43
N ILE A 83 21.96 -1.95 -12.16
CA ILE A 83 21.29 -3.17 -11.70
C ILE A 83 20.54 -2.89 -10.39
N PHE A 84 21.19 -2.23 -9.43
CA PHE A 84 20.55 -1.87 -8.17
C PHE A 84 19.33 -0.96 -8.38
N GLY A 85 19.44 0.07 -9.22
CA GLY A 85 18.32 0.95 -9.58
C GLY A 85 17.15 0.19 -10.21
N SER A 86 17.45 -0.77 -11.09
CA SER A 86 16.43 -1.62 -11.72
C SER A 86 15.71 -2.52 -10.70
N ILE A 87 16.44 -3.10 -9.74
CA ILE A 87 15.85 -3.91 -8.67
C ILE A 87 14.94 -3.05 -7.79
N LEU A 88 15.37 -1.84 -7.41
CA LEU A 88 14.52 -0.91 -6.66
C LEU A 88 13.24 -0.56 -7.44
N ALA A 89 13.35 -0.26 -8.74
CA ALA A 89 12.18 0.03 -9.56
C ALA A 89 11.22 -1.17 -9.63
N ILE A 90 11.74 -2.39 -9.81
CA ILE A 90 10.91 -3.60 -9.83
C ILE A 90 10.19 -3.81 -8.49
N ILE A 91 10.91 -3.68 -7.36
CA ILE A 91 10.32 -3.84 -6.02
C ILE A 91 9.28 -2.74 -5.74
N GLY A 92 9.57 -1.50 -6.11
CA GLY A 92 8.63 -0.38 -5.97
C GLY A 92 7.35 -0.60 -6.77
N PHE A 93 7.47 -1.08 -8.01
CA PHE A 93 6.31 -1.41 -8.82
C PHE A 93 5.50 -2.59 -8.25
N GLN A 94 6.16 -3.66 -7.81
CA GLN A 94 5.51 -4.82 -7.21
C GLN A 94 4.76 -4.48 -5.93
N THR A 95 5.32 -3.60 -5.09
CA THR A 95 4.66 -3.14 -3.85
C THR A 95 3.44 -2.28 -4.13
N ILE A 96 3.48 -1.41 -5.14
CA ILE A 96 2.31 -0.66 -5.62
C ILE A 96 1.22 -1.63 -6.12
N ALA A 97 1.59 -2.59 -6.97
CA ALA A 97 0.66 -3.60 -7.48
C ALA A 97 0.03 -4.42 -6.35
N MET A 98 0.83 -4.83 -5.36
CA MET A 98 0.35 -5.52 -4.16
C MET A 98 -0.68 -4.71 -3.39
N GLY A 99 -0.49 -3.39 -3.27
CA GLY A 99 -1.48 -2.48 -2.67
C GLY A 99 -2.84 -2.51 -3.38
N ILE A 100 -2.82 -2.56 -4.72
CA ILE A 100 -4.02 -2.65 -5.54
C ILE A 100 -4.69 -4.02 -5.36
N TYR A 101 -3.92 -5.12 -5.40
CA TYR A 101 -4.44 -6.48 -5.20
C TYR A 101 -5.06 -6.65 -3.81
N MET A 102 -4.41 -6.14 -2.76
CA MET A 102 -4.92 -6.18 -1.39
C MET A 102 -6.23 -5.40 -1.26
N LYS A 103 -6.35 -4.23 -1.92
CA LYS A 103 -7.59 -3.46 -1.94
C LYS A 103 -8.71 -4.18 -2.70
N ALA A 104 -8.39 -4.79 -3.84
CA ALA A 104 -9.34 -5.61 -4.59
C ALA A 104 -9.86 -6.77 -3.73
N TYR A 105 -8.95 -7.50 -3.08
CA TYR A 105 -9.28 -8.58 -2.16
C TYR A 105 -10.16 -8.11 -0.98
N ALA A 106 -9.79 -7.01 -0.32
CA ALA A 106 -10.56 -6.45 0.79
C ALA A 106 -11.97 -5.99 0.37
N THR A 107 -12.13 -5.55 -0.89
CA THR A 107 -13.42 -5.16 -1.46
C THR A 107 -14.29 -6.38 -1.74
N VAL A 108 -13.73 -7.44 -2.31
CA VAL A 108 -14.43 -8.72 -2.53
C VAL A 108 -14.92 -9.34 -1.21
N GLN A 109 -14.13 -9.23 -0.14
CA GLN A 109 -14.50 -9.71 1.20
C GLN A 109 -15.46 -8.78 1.97
N GLY A 110 -15.84 -7.61 1.43
CA GLY A 110 -16.72 -6.65 2.10
C GLY A 110 -16.08 -5.91 3.28
N TRP A 111 -14.76 -5.93 3.40
CA TRP A 111 -14.02 -5.24 4.47
C TRP A 111 -13.75 -3.77 4.17
N CYS A 112 -13.69 -3.41 2.88
CA CYS A 112 -13.63 -2.03 2.42
C CYS A 112 -14.94 -1.65 1.72
N GLU A 113 -15.48 -0.48 2.03
CA GLU A 113 -16.52 0.13 1.19
C GLU A 113 -15.94 0.49 -0.18
N ASN A 114 -16.79 0.39 -1.19
CA ASN A 114 -16.42 0.45 -2.61
C ASN A 114 -15.99 1.87 -2.98
N GLU A 115 -14.69 2.13 -3.00
CA GLU A 115 -14.12 3.35 -3.58
C GLU A 115 -14.21 3.26 -5.12
N GLY A 116 -14.72 4.31 -5.77
CA GLY A 116 -15.15 4.28 -7.17
C GLY A 116 -14.12 3.78 -8.19
N PHE A 117 -12.82 4.02 -7.97
CA PHE A 117 -11.76 3.52 -8.85
C PHE A 117 -11.63 1.99 -8.81
N ILE A 118 -11.66 1.41 -7.61
CA ILE A 118 -11.54 -0.04 -7.42
C ILE A 118 -12.82 -0.75 -7.83
N LYS A 119 -13.98 -0.12 -7.59
CA LYS A 119 -15.26 -0.60 -8.13
C LYS A 119 -15.19 -0.68 -9.65
N LYS A 120 -14.70 0.36 -10.34
CA LYS A 120 -14.55 0.38 -11.80
C LYS A 120 -13.57 -0.69 -12.31
N LEU A 121 -12.50 -0.95 -11.56
CA LEU A 121 -11.54 -2.03 -11.85
C LEU A 121 -12.16 -3.43 -11.69
N LEU A 122 -13.00 -3.61 -10.66
CA LEU A 122 -13.67 -4.87 -10.33
C LEU A 122 -14.97 -5.11 -11.12
N ASP A 123 -15.53 -4.09 -11.75
CA ASP A 123 -16.77 -4.16 -12.53
C ASP A 123 -16.50 -4.91 -13.84
N TYR A 124 -16.57 -6.23 -13.75
CA TYR A 124 -16.25 -7.23 -14.77
C TYR A 124 -17.08 -7.12 -16.07
N HIS A 125 -18.03 -6.18 -16.13
CA HIS A 125 -18.86 -5.89 -17.31
C HIS A 125 -18.10 -5.29 -18.52
N SER A 126 -16.81 -4.96 -18.36
CA SER A 126 -16.00 -4.34 -19.42
C SER A 126 -15.18 -5.34 -20.25
N LEU A 127 -14.85 -6.53 -19.74
CA LEU A 127 -13.94 -7.45 -20.46
C LEU A 127 -14.59 -8.08 -21.70
N GLU A 128 -15.84 -8.56 -21.60
CA GLU A 128 -16.57 -9.07 -22.77
C GLU A 128 -16.83 -7.96 -23.80
N LYS A 129 -17.17 -6.75 -23.34
CA LYS A 129 -17.35 -5.59 -24.23
C LYS A 129 -16.05 -5.13 -24.88
N GLU A 130 -14.92 -5.16 -24.17
CA GLU A 130 -13.61 -4.80 -24.72
C GLU A 130 -13.08 -5.86 -25.68
N MET A 131 -13.28 -7.14 -25.37
CA MET A 131 -12.92 -8.23 -26.28
C MET A 131 -13.76 -8.19 -27.56
N ILE A 132 -15.07 -7.96 -27.47
CA ILE A 132 -15.95 -7.84 -28.64
C ILE A 132 -15.62 -6.57 -29.44
N LYS A 133 -15.32 -5.45 -28.77
CA LYS A 133 -14.93 -4.19 -29.43
C LYS A 133 -13.57 -4.26 -30.14
N ASN A 134 -12.70 -5.18 -29.72
CA ASN A 134 -11.40 -5.40 -30.37
C ASN A 134 -11.48 -6.46 -31.49
N TYR A 135 -12.65 -7.08 -31.70
CA TYR A 135 -12.91 -8.09 -32.74
C TYR A 135 -13.86 -7.60 -33.84
N ILE A 136 -14.35 -6.35 -33.75
CA ILE A 136 -15.17 -5.64 -34.75
C ILE A 136 -14.37 -4.42 -35.22
#